data_AF-A0A257RA69-F1
#
_entry.id   AF-A0A257RA69-F1
#
_cell.length_a   1.000
_cell.length_b   1.000
_cell.length_c   1.000
_cell.angle_alpha   90.00
_cell.angle_beta   90.00
_cell.angle_gamma   90.00
#
_symmetry.space_group_name_H-M   'P 1'
#
loop_
_entity.id
_entity.type
_entity.pdbx_description
1 polymer ?
#
loop_
_entity_poly.entity_id
_entity_poly.type
_entity_poly.pdbx_seq_one_letter_code
_entity_poly.pdbx_strand_id
1 'polypeptide(L)'
;MSDNPFSEPDDSDRTVIRPAPGGKRATPAAPAASFNQGFATTPAAPMPGPAMAAPAGPGADRLTMGGSPLIAAAAPLLQLLARLRNTMSQPDAGDLRERAVGEMRQFEQAARAAQIPMDQLRPAHYALCA
;
A
#
# COMPACT_ATOMS: atom_id res chain seq x y z
N MET A 1 19.28 -45.43 -16.76
CA MET A 1 18.65 -45.57 -15.43
C MET A 1 18.63 -44.19 -14.78
N SER A 2 17.47 -43.55 -14.74
CA SER A 2 17.26 -42.30 -13.99
C SER A 2 16.17 -42.59 -12.97
N ASP A 3 16.60 -43.17 -11.84
CA ASP A 3 15.75 -43.41 -10.68
C ASP A 3 15.62 -42.07 -9.94
N ASN A 4 14.44 -41.47 -10.00
CA ASN A 4 14.15 -40.20 -9.34
C ASN A 4 13.74 -40.50 -7.88
N PRO A 5 14.57 -40.21 -6.87
CA PRO A 5 14.38 -40.67 -5.49
C PRO A 5 13.21 -40.02 -4.75
N PHE A 6 12.44 -39.15 -5.42
CA PHE A 6 11.26 -38.47 -4.90
C PHE A 6 9.95 -38.95 -5.55
N SER A 7 10.00 -39.92 -6.46
CA SER A 7 8.80 -40.48 -7.08
C SER A 7 8.24 -41.61 -6.20
N GLU A 8 7.21 -41.30 -5.40
CA GLU A 8 6.44 -42.32 -4.69
C GLU A 8 5.50 -43.04 -5.67
N PRO A 9 5.33 -44.38 -5.57
CA PRO A 9 4.57 -45.18 -6.54
C PRO A 9 3.06 -44.91 -6.57
N ASP A 10 2.55 -44.04 -5.69
CA ASP A 10 1.13 -43.69 -5.57
C ASP A 10 0.85 -42.18 -5.73
N ASP A 11 1.78 -41.41 -6.34
CA ASP A 11 1.55 -40.00 -6.65
C ASP A 11 0.62 -39.85 -7.88
N SER A 12 -0.67 -40.09 -7.63
CA SER A 12 -1.76 -40.05 -8.62
C SER A 12 -2.54 -38.72 -8.61
N ASP A 13 -2.07 -37.71 -7.87
CA ASP A 13 -2.73 -36.40 -7.75
C ASP A 13 -2.48 -35.51 -8.99
N ARG A 14 -3.08 -35.92 -10.12
CA ARG A 14 -3.17 -35.07 -11.31
C ARG A 14 -4.21 -33.98 -11.09
N THR A 15 -3.76 -32.73 -10.96
CA THR A 15 -4.65 -31.58 -10.92
C THR A 15 -5.37 -31.41 -12.26
N VAL A 16 -6.68 -31.70 -12.29
CA VAL A 16 -7.52 -31.47 -13.47
C VAL A 16 -7.94 -30.00 -13.50
N ILE A 17 -7.33 -29.22 -14.39
CA ILE A 17 -7.77 -27.86 -14.70
C ILE A 17 -9.09 -27.96 -15.47
N ARG A 18 -10.18 -27.38 -14.95
CA ARG A 18 -11.47 -27.24 -15.65
C ARG A 18 -11.52 -25.86 -16.31
N PRO A 19 -11.33 -25.73 -17.64
CA PRO A 19 -11.52 -24.46 -18.31
C PRO A 19 -13.01 -24.11 -18.24
N ALA A 20 -13.35 -22.89 -17.84
CA ALA A 20 -14.74 -22.42 -17.88
C ALA A 20 -15.17 -22.25 -19.35
N PRO A 21 -16.16 -23.02 -19.84
CA PRO A 21 -16.69 -22.84 -21.19
C PRO A 21 -17.72 -21.71 -21.15
N GLY A 22 -17.36 -20.54 -21.67
CA GLY A 22 -18.28 -19.41 -21.66
C GLY A 22 -17.59 -18.08 -21.92
N GLY A 23 -17.05 -17.92 -23.12
CA GLY A 23 -16.57 -16.62 -23.59
C GLY A 23 -17.71 -15.59 -23.57
N LYS A 24 -17.49 -14.47 -22.89
CA LYS A 24 -18.25 -13.24 -23.12
C LYS A 24 -17.26 -12.10 -23.30
N ARG A 25 -17.07 -11.73 -24.57
CA ARG A 25 -16.35 -10.55 -25.01
C ARG A 25 -17.23 -9.31 -24.80
N ALA A 26 -16.66 -8.36 -24.06
CA ALA A 26 -16.83 -6.89 -23.96
C ALA A 26 -18.05 -6.13 -24.52
N THR A 27 -18.39 -5.05 -23.81
CA THR A 27 -18.57 -3.69 -24.39
C THR A 27 -18.19 -2.59 -23.38
N PRO A 28 -17.49 -1.51 -23.80
CA PRO A 28 -17.29 -0.29 -23.01
C PRO A 28 -18.37 0.77 -23.31
N ALA A 29 -18.70 1.63 -22.32
CA ALA A 29 -19.45 2.87 -22.52
C ALA A 29 -18.97 3.97 -21.54
N ALA A 30 -19.04 5.20 -22.04
CA ALA A 30 -18.30 6.42 -21.71
C ALA A 30 -18.83 7.23 -20.48
N PRO A 31 -18.22 8.37 -20.09
CA PRO A 31 -18.31 8.98 -18.76
C PRO A 31 -19.28 10.18 -18.65
N ALA A 32 -19.37 10.68 -17.40
CA ALA A 32 -19.74 12.04 -16.94
C ALA A 32 -21.14 12.21 -16.28
N ALA A 33 -21.13 12.44 -14.97
CA ALA A 33 -22.05 13.34 -14.29
C ALA A 33 -21.30 14.03 -13.14
N SER A 34 -21.09 15.34 -13.31
CA SER A 34 -20.44 16.24 -12.37
C SER A 34 -21.27 16.39 -11.09
N PHE A 35 -20.64 16.18 -9.94
CA PHE A 35 -21.12 16.66 -8.65
C PHE A 35 -20.07 17.63 -8.09
N ASN A 36 -20.14 18.89 -8.52
CA ASN A 36 -19.40 19.98 -7.89
C ASN A 36 -20.41 20.83 -7.12
N GLN A 37 -20.76 20.36 -5.91
CA GLN A 37 -21.49 21.15 -4.93
C GLN A 37 -20.45 22.00 -4.19
N GLY A 38 -20.58 23.32 -4.34
CA GLY A 38 -19.60 24.31 -3.92
C GLY A 38 -19.29 24.27 -2.43
N PHE A 39 -18.00 24.19 -2.12
CA PHE A 39 -17.44 24.52 -0.82
C PHE A 39 -16.87 25.94 -0.89
N ALA A 40 -17.30 26.73 0.09
CA ALA A 40 -17.07 28.16 0.21
C ALA A 40 -15.59 28.55 0.23
N THR A 41 -15.28 29.67 -0.43
CA THR A 41 -14.02 30.41 -0.24
C THR A 41 -14.34 31.88 0.02
N THR A 42 -14.20 32.32 1.26
CA THR A 42 -13.80 33.69 1.57
C THR A 42 -12.65 33.67 2.59
N PRO A 43 -11.56 34.42 2.35
CA PRO A 43 -10.36 34.37 3.17
C PRO A 43 -10.46 35.36 4.33
N ALA A 44 -10.28 34.89 5.58
CA ALA A 44 -10.06 35.75 6.73
C ALA A 44 -8.55 35.89 6.97
N ALA A 45 -8.04 37.11 6.86
CA ALA A 45 -6.68 37.53 7.17
C ALA A 45 -6.41 37.54 8.71
N PRO A 46 -5.14 37.61 9.15
CA PRO A 46 -4.68 37.05 10.43
C PRO A 46 -4.79 38.03 11.61
N MET A 47 -5.05 37.49 12.81
CA MET A 47 -4.77 38.18 14.07
C MET A 47 -3.52 37.56 14.73
N PRO A 48 -2.50 38.36 15.11
CA PRO A 48 -1.37 37.87 15.88
C PRO A 48 -1.70 37.95 17.37
N GLY A 49 -1.89 36.79 18.01
CA GLY A 49 -1.94 36.66 19.47
C GLY A 49 -0.64 36.03 19.99
N PRO A 50 0.04 36.60 21.01
CA PRO A 50 1.27 36.02 21.53
C PRO A 50 0.92 34.91 22.52
N ALA A 51 1.01 33.65 22.09
CA ALA A 51 0.94 32.50 22.98
C ALA A 51 2.30 31.81 23.03
N MET A 52 3.11 32.34 23.95
CA MET A 52 4.24 31.74 24.67
C MET A 52 4.66 30.33 24.21
N ALA A 53 5.85 30.25 23.60
CA ALA A 53 6.55 29.01 23.33
C ALA A 53 6.84 28.29 24.66
N ALA A 54 6.22 27.13 24.85
CA ALA A 54 6.64 26.16 25.85
C ALA A 54 7.80 25.32 25.26
N PRO A 55 8.89 25.08 26.00
CA PRO A 55 9.98 24.26 25.51
C PRO A 55 9.53 22.79 25.46
N ALA A 56 9.38 22.25 24.26
CA ALA A 56 9.20 20.82 24.06
C ALA A 56 10.50 20.11 24.47
N GLY A 57 10.51 19.49 25.64
CA GLY A 57 11.56 18.56 26.05
C GLY A 57 11.59 17.33 25.12
N PRO A 58 12.73 16.64 25.03
CA PRO A 58 12.86 15.46 24.18
C PRO A 58 12.07 14.30 24.83
N GLY A 59 10.98 13.87 24.19
CA GLY A 59 10.22 12.69 24.62
C GLY A 59 8.70 12.85 24.75
N ALA A 60 8.09 13.89 24.17
CA ALA A 60 6.63 13.97 24.10
C ALA A 60 6.09 13.04 23.01
N ASP A 61 5.82 11.81 23.44
CA ASP A 61 4.93 10.80 22.89
C ASP A 61 3.73 11.42 22.12
N ARG A 62 3.86 11.54 20.79
CA ARG A 62 2.73 11.86 19.89
C ARG A 62 1.94 10.58 19.64
N LEU A 63 1.28 10.06 20.68
CA LEU A 63 0.08 9.24 20.50
C LEU A 63 -1.08 10.16 20.09
N THR A 64 -1.00 10.68 18.86
CA THR A 64 -2.14 11.29 18.19
C THR A 64 -3.03 10.16 17.70
N MET A 65 -4.22 10.02 18.28
CA MET A 65 -5.23 9.08 17.83
C MET A 65 -5.67 9.47 16.41
N GLY A 66 -5.05 8.83 15.42
CA GLY A 66 -5.22 9.09 13.99
C GLY A 66 -4.12 8.46 13.14
N GLY A 67 -3.65 7.25 13.49
CA GLY A 67 -2.56 6.55 12.79
C GLY A 67 -1.19 7.22 12.94
N SER A 68 -0.12 6.42 13.03
CA SER A 68 1.22 7.01 12.96
C SER A 68 1.44 7.59 11.54
N PRO A 69 2.16 8.72 11.39
CA PRO A 69 2.49 9.25 10.06
C PRO A 69 3.25 8.22 9.19
N LEU A 70 3.89 7.26 9.85
CA LEU A 70 4.52 6.10 9.26
C LEU A 70 3.50 5.13 8.63
N ILE A 71 2.41 4.83 9.34
CA ILE A 71 1.30 4.02 8.79
C ILE A 71 0.64 4.75 7.61
N ALA A 72 0.46 6.08 7.72
CA ALA A 72 -0.08 6.87 6.62
C ALA A 72 0.82 6.81 5.38
N ALA A 73 2.15 6.92 5.54
CA ALA A 73 3.11 6.77 4.46
C ALA A 73 3.11 5.35 3.86
N ALA A 74 2.88 4.32 4.68
CA ALA A 74 2.85 2.92 4.24
C ALA A 74 1.49 2.48 3.65
N ALA A 75 0.44 3.29 3.76
CA ALA A 75 -0.91 2.92 3.35
C ALA A 75 -1.02 2.38 1.91
N PRO A 76 -0.32 2.94 0.89
CA PRO A 76 -0.36 2.41 -0.47
C PRO A 76 0.19 0.98 -0.59
N LEU A 77 1.32 0.69 0.08
CA LEU A 77 1.92 -0.64 0.14
C LEU A 77 1.00 -1.64 0.85
N LEU A 78 0.41 -1.24 1.98
CA LEU A 78 -0.53 -2.08 2.72
C LEU A 78 -1.79 -2.39 1.91
N GLN A 79 -2.26 -1.42 1.12
CA GLN A 79 -3.39 -1.63 0.21
C GLN A 79 -3.02 -2.58 -0.94
N LEU A 80 -1.81 -2.50 -1.48
CA LEU A 80 -1.29 -3.44 -2.48
C LEU A 80 -1.24 -4.86 -1.91
N LEU A 81 -0.67 -5.04 -0.71
CA LEU A 81 -0.63 -6.31 0.03
C LEU A 81 -2.04 -6.89 0.25
N ALA A 82 -2.98 -6.06 0.71
CA ALA A 82 -4.36 -6.49 0.93
C ALA A 82 -5.05 -6.95 -0.37
N ARG A 83 -4.78 -6.26 -1.49
CA ARG A 83 -5.30 -6.67 -2.81
C ARG A 83 -4.71 -8.00 -3.24
N LEU A 84 -3.39 -8.17 -3.18
CA LEU A 84 -2.74 -9.42 -3.58
C LEU A 84 -3.26 -10.60 -2.78
N ARG A 85 -3.42 -10.43 -1.46
CA ARG A 85 -4.00 -11.46 -0.59
C ARG A 85 -5.40 -11.90 -0.99
N ASN A 86 -6.18 -11.01 -1.59
CA ASN A 86 -7.57 -11.26 -1.97
C ASN A 86 -7.76 -11.47 -3.49
N THR A 87 -6.67 -11.60 -4.26
CA THR A 87 -6.74 -11.74 -5.72
C THR A 87 -6.78 -13.21 -6.13
N MET A 88 -7.77 -13.59 -6.94
CA MET A 88 -7.97 -14.96 -7.43
C MET A 88 -7.19 -15.28 -8.71
N SER A 89 -6.64 -14.28 -9.41
CA SER A 89 -5.84 -14.44 -10.63
C SER A 89 -4.45 -13.85 -10.42
N GLN A 90 -3.40 -14.62 -10.68
CA GLN A 90 -2.04 -14.18 -10.38
C GLN A 90 -1.63 -13.06 -11.35
N PRO A 91 -1.28 -11.86 -10.86
CA PRO A 91 -0.71 -10.82 -11.71
C PRO A 91 0.65 -11.26 -12.25
N ASP A 92 1.08 -10.63 -13.34
CA ASP A 92 2.44 -10.80 -13.86
C ASP A 92 3.47 -10.43 -12.78
N ALA A 93 4.45 -11.30 -12.58
CA ALA A 93 5.43 -11.16 -11.51
C ALA A 93 6.39 -9.98 -11.75
N GLY A 94 6.67 -9.64 -13.02
CA GLY A 94 7.50 -8.51 -13.40
C GLY A 94 6.81 -7.19 -13.08
N ASP A 95 5.58 -7.01 -13.59
CA ASP A 95 4.76 -5.83 -13.32
C ASP A 95 4.53 -5.63 -11.81
N LEU A 96 4.27 -6.72 -11.08
CA LEU A 96 4.08 -6.67 -9.65
C LEU A 96 5.33 -6.18 -8.91
N ARG A 97 6.50 -6.69 -9.31
CA ARG A 97 7.78 -6.30 -8.72
C ARG A 97 8.08 -4.83 -8.98
N GLU A 98 7.90 -4.36 -10.22
CA GLU A 98 8.13 -2.95 -10.55
C GLU A 98 7.21 -2.03 -9.75
N ARG A 99 5.94 -2.41 -9.61
CA ARG A 99 4.98 -1.67 -8.80
C ARG A 99 5.38 -1.66 -7.32
N ALA A 100 5.74 -2.81 -6.74
CA ALA A 100 6.17 -2.89 -5.33
C ALA A 100 7.41 -2.03 -5.05
N VAL A 101 8.41 -2.04 -5.94
CA VAL A 101 9.60 -1.19 -5.83
C VAL A 101 9.24 0.30 -5.93
N GLY A 102 8.33 0.65 -6.84
CA GLY A 102 7.81 2.01 -6.98
C GLY A 102 7.14 2.51 -5.69
N GLU A 103 6.24 1.70 -5.12
CA GLU A 103 5.55 2.01 -3.88
C GLU A 103 6.52 2.09 -2.68
N MET A 104 7.56 1.27 -2.62
CA MET A 104 8.59 1.35 -1.58
C MET A 104 9.38 2.66 -1.64
N ARG A 105 9.75 3.11 -2.85
CA ARG A 105 10.42 4.41 -3.03
C ARG A 105 9.51 5.58 -2.64
N GLN A 106 8.21 5.48 -2.92
CA GLN A 106 7.23 6.48 -2.53
C GLN A 106 7.06 6.54 -1.01
N PHE A 107 7.02 5.38 -0.34
CA PHE A 107 7.01 5.28 1.12
C PHE A 107 8.22 5.98 1.73
N GLU A 108 9.43 5.70 1.26
CA GLU A 108 10.64 6.36 1.79
C GLU A 108 10.62 7.88 1.61
N GLN A 109 10.17 8.35 0.44
CA GLN A 109 10.03 9.78 0.16
C GLN A 109 8.99 10.43 1.08
N ALA A 110 7.82 9.82 1.23
CA ALA A 110 6.75 10.30 2.10
C ALA A 110 7.18 10.30 3.59
N ALA A 111 7.86 9.26 4.04
CA ALA A 111 8.38 9.16 5.40
C ALA A 111 9.45 10.23 5.69
N ARG A 112 10.34 10.51 4.72
CA ARG A 112 11.32 11.60 4.83
C ARG A 112 10.66 12.98 4.83
N ALA A 113 9.66 13.20 3.96
CA ALA A 113 8.89 14.45 3.91
C ALA A 113 8.11 14.70 5.23
N ALA A 114 7.62 13.64 5.86
CA ALA A 114 7.01 13.68 7.19
C ALA A 114 8.02 13.78 8.34
N GLN A 115 9.31 13.93 8.04
CA GLN A 115 10.42 14.06 9.01
C GLN A 115 10.48 12.91 10.03
N ILE A 116 10.18 11.69 9.58
CA ILE A 116 10.24 10.50 10.44
C ILE A 116 11.71 10.17 10.75
N PRO A 117 12.07 9.95 12.03
CA PRO A 117 13.44 9.62 12.41
C PRO A 117 13.90 8.29 11.80
N MET A 118 15.18 8.21 11.41
CA MET A 118 15.78 7.01 10.78
C MET A 118 15.67 5.76 11.65
N ASP A 119 15.67 5.91 12.97
CA ASP A 119 15.49 4.84 13.94
C ASP A 119 14.13 4.13 13.80
N GLN A 120 13.09 4.86 13.37
CA GLN A 120 11.77 4.30 13.08
C GLN A 120 11.63 3.86 11.62
N LEU A 121 12.30 4.55 10.69
CA LEU A 121 12.20 4.27 9.26
C LEU A 121 12.87 2.93 8.90
N ARG A 122 14.05 2.61 9.45
CA ARG A 122 14.75 1.35 9.12
C ARG A 122 13.96 0.10 9.55
N PRO A 123 13.46 -0.01 10.80
CA PRO A 123 12.62 -1.15 11.19
C PRO A 123 11.34 -1.25 10.37
N ALA A 124 10.72 -0.12 10.02
CA ALA A 124 9.53 -0.11 9.18
C ALA A 124 9.81 -0.62 7.77
N HIS A 125 10.90 -0.18 7.13
CA HIS A 125 11.31 -0.69 5.82
C HIS A 125 11.55 -2.21 5.90
N TYR A 126 12.29 -2.66 6.90
CA TYR A 126 12.51 -4.10 7.11
C TYR A 126 11.19 -4.87 7.27
N ALA A 127 10.26 -4.38 8.09
CA ALA A 127 8.97 -5.00 8.32
C ALA A 127 8.07 -5.04 7.06
N LEU A 128 8.20 -4.07 6.15
CA LEU A 128 7.45 -4.03 4.89
C LEU A 128 8.04 -4.96 3.81
N CYS A 129 9.34 -5.26 3.89
CA CYS A 129 10.03 -6.17 2.97
C CYS A 129 9.95 -7.64 3.37
N ALA A 130 9.62 -7.94 4.63
CA ALA A 130 9.67 -9.28 5.21
C ALA A 130 8.53 -10.20 4.76
#